data_AF-A8V485-F1
#
_entry.id   AF-A8V485-F1
#
_cell.length_a   1.000
_cell.length_b   1.000
_cell.length_c   1.000
_cell.angle_alpha   90.00
_cell.angle_beta   90.00
_cell.angle_gamma   90.00
#
_symmetry.space_group_name_H-M   'P 1'
#
loop_
_entity.id
_entity.type
_entity.pdbx_description
1 polymer ?
#
loop_
_entity_poly.entity_id
_entity_poly.type
_entity_poly.pdbx_seq_one_letter_code
_entity_poly.pdbx_strand_id
1 'polypeptide(L)'
;RVILVKLADRLHNARTFEFLPPHKQIEKAKETLEIYAPLAARLGLWNIKSELEDISFKYLYPDEYKKIVSFLASTKSREEKYLKEEVVPIIENELKKHNINAKIQFRTKHLYSIYEKTLRKNVKLSDIYDINGIRILVNNIKDCYLVLGIIHSTFKPVPGRFKDYISLPKSNLYQALHTTVVGPKGKFVEIQIKTHKMHKIAEEGVAAHWRYKGGEKLSEKDLQSFVWLKNLLDSIKENPSSELIENVKNDLGNEEIFVFTPKGDLVKLPVGATPVDFAYNIHTQVGHKCAGAKVNGKLVPLNTQLKSGDVVEIITSPNKKPNRDWLNFVVSSKAKSNIKSYLHKLERQKSIKFGEKLIDKLLKRIGKSLKSLTDEEKNLLLEKFNFKTFEDFLYALGDGKISLNKVFKVFRPSKQKFKQKSQENKQETEAKIEVDGISNLMCKIASCCRPIPGDDIVGIVTKGKGISIHNKNCDNVL
;
A
#
# COMPACT_ATOMS: atom_id res chain seq x y z
N ARG A 1 0.68 2.82 -24.77
CA ARG A 1 0.90 1.80 -25.83
C ARG A 1 1.66 0.59 -25.30
N VAL A 2 2.87 0.73 -24.75
CA VAL A 2 3.65 -0.39 -24.14
C VAL A 2 2.82 -1.25 -23.19
N ILE A 3 2.05 -0.63 -22.28
CA ILE A 3 1.20 -1.35 -21.32
C ILE A 3 0.12 -2.19 -22.00
N LEU A 4 -0.51 -1.66 -23.06
CA LEU A 4 -1.55 -2.37 -23.81
C LEU A 4 -0.97 -3.59 -24.53
N VAL A 5 0.21 -3.46 -25.13
CA VAL A 5 0.92 -4.59 -25.77
C VAL A 5 1.24 -5.64 -24.73
N LYS A 6 1.70 -5.25 -23.53
CA LYS A 6 2.02 -6.22 -22.48
C LYS A 6 0.79 -6.91 -21.90
N LEU A 7 -0.34 -6.22 -21.78
CA LEU A 7 -1.61 -6.82 -21.39
C LEU A 7 -2.13 -7.78 -22.47
N ALA A 8 -1.98 -7.45 -23.75
CA ALA A 8 -2.35 -8.33 -24.85
C ALA A 8 -1.48 -9.59 -24.89
N ASP A 9 -0.15 -9.44 -24.74
CA ASP A 9 0.80 -10.54 -24.60
C ASP A 9 0.42 -11.44 -23.41
N ARG A 10 0.19 -10.85 -22.23
CA ARG A 10 -0.23 -11.63 -21.06
C ARG A 10 -1.57 -12.34 -21.26
N LEU A 11 -2.55 -11.69 -21.89
CA LEU A 11 -3.84 -12.29 -22.19
C LEU A 11 -3.71 -13.48 -23.14
N HIS A 12 -2.89 -13.34 -24.18
CA HIS A 12 -2.59 -14.45 -25.08
C HIS A 12 -1.95 -15.62 -24.33
N ASN A 13 -0.92 -15.36 -23.52
CA ASN A 13 -0.26 -16.39 -22.71
C ASN A 13 -1.22 -17.03 -21.70
N ALA A 14 -2.14 -16.25 -21.09
CA ALA A 14 -3.13 -16.78 -20.15
C ALA A 14 -4.07 -17.79 -20.80
N ARG A 15 -4.52 -17.50 -22.04
CA ARG A 15 -5.35 -18.43 -22.82
C ARG A 15 -4.65 -19.76 -23.11
N THR A 16 -3.32 -19.79 -23.11
CA THR A 16 -2.50 -20.97 -23.44
C THR A 16 -1.75 -21.53 -22.23
N PHE A 17 -2.14 -21.19 -20.99
CA PHE A 17 -1.51 -21.73 -19.78
C PHE A 17 -1.54 -23.26 -19.70
N GLU A 18 -2.47 -23.94 -20.37
CA GLU A 18 -2.59 -25.40 -20.35
C GLU A 18 -1.33 -26.13 -20.84
N PHE A 19 -0.52 -25.49 -21.70
CA PHE A 19 0.73 -26.05 -22.22
C PHE A 19 1.93 -25.86 -21.27
N LEU A 20 1.77 -25.12 -20.17
CA LEU A 20 2.82 -24.94 -19.18
C LEU A 20 2.82 -26.06 -18.13
N PRO A 21 3.97 -26.38 -17.51
CA PRO A 21 4.00 -27.25 -16.34
C PRO A 21 3.14 -26.72 -15.18
N PRO A 22 2.54 -27.58 -14.33
CA PRO A 22 1.59 -27.16 -13.28
C PRO A 22 2.11 -26.06 -12.34
N HIS A 23 3.38 -26.12 -11.94
CA HIS A 23 3.96 -25.10 -11.07
C HIS A 23 4.00 -23.72 -11.75
N LYS A 24 4.32 -23.67 -13.06
CA LYS A 24 4.31 -22.42 -13.84
C LYS A 24 2.88 -21.91 -14.09
N GLN A 25 1.92 -22.82 -14.27
CA GLN A 25 0.51 -22.42 -14.40
C GLN A 25 0.04 -21.63 -13.18
N ILE A 26 0.31 -22.14 -11.97
CA ILE A 26 -0.06 -21.50 -10.70
C ILE A 26 0.70 -20.18 -10.53
N GLU A 27 2.01 -20.17 -10.75
CA GLU A 27 2.85 -18.96 -10.66
C GLU A 27 2.33 -17.85 -11.58
N LYS A 28 2.10 -18.17 -12.86
CA LYS A 28 1.65 -17.21 -13.87
C LYS A 28 0.20 -16.79 -13.67
N ALA A 29 -0.67 -17.68 -13.22
CA ALA A 29 -2.04 -17.32 -12.84
C ALA A 29 -2.05 -16.37 -11.64
N LYS A 30 -1.21 -16.61 -10.63
CA LYS A 30 -1.07 -15.71 -9.47
C LYS A 30 -0.58 -14.33 -9.88
N GLU A 31 0.49 -14.27 -10.67
CA GLU A 31 1.02 -13.01 -11.21
C GLU A 31 -0.03 -12.26 -12.03
N THR A 32 -0.80 -12.99 -12.85
CA THR A 32 -1.86 -12.42 -13.68
C THR A 32 -2.98 -11.81 -12.84
N LEU A 33 -3.42 -12.52 -11.80
CA LEU A 33 -4.48 -12.08 -10.92
C LEU A 33 -4.07 -10.91 -10.03
N GLU A 34 -2.83 -10.91 -9.53
CA GLU A 34 -2.35 -9.89 -8.58
C GLU A 34 -1.85 -8.61 -9.24
N ILE A 35 -1.36 -8.69 -10.49
CA ILE A 35 -0.71 -7.55 -11.17
C ILE A 35 -1.49 -7.14 -12.42
N TYR A 36 -1.66 -8.05 -13.38
CA TYR A 36 -2.16 -7.70 -14.71
C TYR A 36 -3.66 -7.42 -14.75
N ALA A 37 -4.47 -8.17 -13.99
CA ALA A 37 -5.90 -7.91 -13.87
C ALA A 37 -6.19 -6.54 -13.21
N PRO A 38 -5.61 -6.18 -12.06
CA PRO A 38 -5.74 -4.83 -11.48
C PRO A 38 -5.24 -3.72 -12.41
N LEU A 39 -4.14 -3.96 -13.14
CA LEU A 39 -3.64 -3.03 -14.14
C LEU A 39 -4.63 -2.79 -15.28
N ALA A 40 -5.24 -3.87 -15.82
CA ALA A 40 -6.29 -3.77 -16.82
C ALA A 40 -7.52 -3.02 -16.27
N ALA A 41 -7.91 -3.29 -15.01
CA ALA A 41 -9.00 -2.61 -14.34
C ALA A 41 -8.79 -1.09 -14.26
N ARG A 42 -7.58 -0.67 -13.93
CA ARG A 42 -7.19 0.75 -13.80
C ARG A 42 -7.17 1.48 -15.14
N LEU A 43 -6.85 0.78 -16.23
CA LEU A 43 -6.96 1.29 -17.59
C LEU A 43 -8.38 1.25 -18.16
N GLY A 44 -9.35 0.74 -17.38
CA GLY A 44 -10.75 0.61 -17.82
C GLY A 44 -10.97 -0.50 -18.86
N LEU A 45 -10.03 -1.44 -19.00
CA LEU A 45 -10.09 -2.54 -19.97
C LEU A 45 -10.86 -3.72 -19.37
N TRP A 46 -12.18 -3.56 -19.20
CA TRP A 46 -13.00 -4.51 -18.44
C TRP A 46 -13.07 -5.91 -19.07
N ASN A 47 -13.07 -6.01 -20.40
CA ASN A 47 -13.05 -7.29 -21.10
C ASN A 47 -11.76 -8.07 -20.82
N ILE A 48 -10.60 -7.41 -20.97
CA ILE A 48 -9.29 -8.01 -20.69
C ILE A 48 -9.21 -8.39 -19.21
N LYS A 49 -9.63 -7.49 -18.31
CA LYS A 49 -9.65 -7.73 -16.87
C LYS A 49 -10.41 -9.01 -16.54
N SER A 50 -11.68 -9.09 -16.96
CA SER A 50 -12.59 -10.18 -16.58
C SER A 50 -12.10 -11.52 -17.10
N GLU A 51 -11.54 -11.53 -18.32
CA GLU A 51 -10.97 -12.74 -18.91
C GLU A 51 -9.69 -13.19 -18.19
N LEU A 52 -8.78 -12.27 -17.88
CA LEU A 52 -7.58 -12.58 -17.09
C LEU A 52 -7.93 -13.13 -15.70
N GLU A 53 -8.94 -12.55 -15.04
CA GLU A 53 -9.43 -13.00 -13.74
C GLU A 53 -10.02 -14.41 -13.81
N ASP A 54 -10.91 -14.70 -14.77
CA ASP A 54 -11.56 -16.00 -14.89
C ASP A 54 -10.58 -17.12 -15.26
N ILE A 55 -9.63 -16.84 -16.17
CA ILE A 55 -8.56 -17.79 -16.50
C ILE A 55 -7.69 -18.05 -15.27
N SER A 56 -7.26 -17.00 -14.57
CA SER A 56 -6.41 -17.17 -13.39
C SER A 56 -7.14 -17.92 -12.27
N PHE A 57 -8.43 -17.65 -12.10
CA PHE A 57 -9.30 -18.34 -11.15
C PHE A 57 -9.37 -19.84 -11.41
N LYS A 58 -9.49 -20.25 -12.68
CA LYS A 58 -9.50 -21.67 -13.08
C LYS A 58 -8.26 -22.43 -12.60
N TYR A 59 -7.08 -21.84 -12.69
CA TYR A 59 -5.82 -22.49 -12.32
C TYR A 59 -5.49 -22.38 -10.82
N LEU A 60 -5.85 -21.27 -10.17
CA LEU A 60 -5.56 -21.07 -8.75
C LEU A 60 -6.53 -21.82 -7.83
N TYR A 61 -7.81 -21.92 -8.22
CA TYR A 61 -8.86 -22.50 -7.40
C TYR A 61 -9.79 -23.39 -8.24
N PRO A 62 -9.29 -24.54 -8.76
CA PRO A 62 -10.02 -25.36 -9.73
C PRO A 62 -11.34 -25.94 -9.21
N ASP A 63 -11.40 -26.34 -7.94
CA ASP A 63 -12.61 -26.92 -7.35
C ASP A 63 -13.71 -25.86 -7.16
N GLU A 64 -13.34 -24.68 -6.66
CA GLU A 64 -14.26 -23.54 -6.55
C GLU A 64 -14.74 -23.06 -7.92
N TYR A 65 -13.86 -23.04 -8.92
CA TYR A 65 -14.22 -22.75 -10.30
C TYR A 65 -15.30 -23.72 -10.81
N LYS A 66 -15.12 -25.03 -10.63
CA LYS A 66 -16.11 -26.05 -11.04
C LYS A 66 -17.46 -25.89 -10.31
N LYS A 67 -17.43 -25.58 -9.01
CA LYS A 67 -18.65 -25.31 -8.22
C LYS A 67 -19.43 -24.11 -8.78
N ILE A 68 -18.75 -23.01 -9.07
CA ILE A 68 -19.42 -21.80 -9.61
C ILE A 68 -19.95 -22.06 -11.02
N VAL A 69 -19.20 -22.75 -11.88
CA VAL A 69 -19.64 -23.08 -13.24
C VAL A 69 -20.89 -23.95 -13.23
N SER A 70 -20.92 -25.01 -12.41
CA SER A 70 -22.09 -25.90 -12.29
C SER A 70 -23.31 -25.16 -11.72
N PHE A 71 -23.11 -24.33 -10.69
CA PHE A 71 -24.16 -23.50 -10.13
C PHE A 71 -24.74 -22.51 -11.15
N LEU A 72 -23.88 -21.83 -11.92
CA LEU A 72 -24.33 -20.94 -12.99
C LEU A 72 -25.07 -21.67 -14.10
N ALA A 73 -24.61 -22.85 -14.51
CA ALA A 73 -25.30 -23.64 -15.53
C ALA A 73 -26.74 -23.97 -15.10
N SER A 74 -26.94 -24.32 -13.83
CA SER A 74 -28.27 -24.62 -13.27
C SER A 74 -29.17 -23.39 -13.09
N THR A 75 -28.58 -22.22 -12.79
CA THR A 75 -29.33 -21.01 -12.40
C THR A 75 -29.58 -20.05 -13.57
N LYS A 76 -28.67 -19.99 -14.55
CA LYS A 76 -28.68 -19.03 -15.65
C LYS A 76 -29.98 -19.07 -16.45
N SER A 77 -30.45 -20.26 -16.81
CA SER A 77 -31.70 -20.41 -17.57
C SER A 77 -32.91 -19.83 -16.82
N ARG A 78 -33.02 -20.08 -15.51
CA ARG A 78 -34.16 -19.64 -14.69
C ARG A 78 -34.18 -18.14 -14.45
N GLU A 79 -33.02 -17.56 -14.14
CA GLU A 79 -32.90 -16.11 -13.90
C GLU A 79 -33.00 -15.29 -15.18
N GLU A 80 -32.38 -15.76 -16.27
CA GLU A 80 -32.48 -15.10 -17.57
C GLU A 80 -33.93 -15.12 -18.07
N LYS A 81 -34.64 -16.25 -17.88
CA LYS A 81 -36.07 -16.35 -18.17
C LYS A 81 -36.91 -15.36 -17.36
N TYR A 82 -36.68 -15.29 -16.04
CA TYR A 82 -37.35 -14.32 -15.17
C TYR A 82 -37.12 -12.87 -15.63
N LEU A 83 -35.88 -12.48 -15.92
CA LEU A 83 -35.61 -11.11 -16.37
C LEU A 83 -36.24 -10.83 -17.75
N LYS A 84 -36.19 -11.78 -18.69
CA LYS A 84 -36.76 -11.65 -20.04
C LYS A 84 -38.28 -11.58 -20.06
N GLU A 85 -38.95 -12.40 -19.26
CA GLU A 85 -40.41 -12.56 -19.34
C GLU A 85 -41.15 -11.62 -18.39
N GLU A 86 -40.55 -11.26 -17.25
CA GLU A 86 -41.27 -10.54 -16.19
C GLU A 86 -40.80 -9.09 -16.03
N VAL A 87 -39.49 -8.81 -16.19
CA VAL A 87 -38.93 -7.49 -15.86
C VAL A 87 -38.76 -6.62 -17.09
N VAL A 88 -38.14 -7.16 -18.14
CA VAL A 88 -37.85 -6.40 -19.37
C VAL A 88 -39.12 -5.90 -20.06
N PRO A 89 -40.22 -6.67 -20.19
CA PRO A 89 -41.43 -6.18 -20.87
C PRO A 89 -42.06 -4.98 -20.15
N ILE A 90 -41.99 -4.96 -18.80
CA ILE A 90 -42.47 -3.82 -18.01
C ILE A 90 -41.61 -2.59 -18.30
N ILE A 91 -40.28 -2.74 -18.25
CA ILE A 91 -39.36 -1.63 -18.54
C ILE A 91 -39.56 -1.12 -19.97
N GLU A 92 -39.65 -2.00 -20.97
CA GLU A 92 -39.85 -1.60 -22.36
C GLU A 92 -41.16 -0.86 -22.58
N ASN A 93 -42.25 -1.28 -21.93
CA ASN A 93 -43.53 -0.60 -22.02
C ASN A 93 -43.46 0.82 -21.45
N GLU A 94 -42.87 0.99 -20.26
CA GLU A 94 -42.69 2.31 -19.64
C GLU A 94 -41.77 3.21 -20.47
N LEU A 95 -40.69 2.66 -21.04
CA LEU A 95 -39.80 3.42 -21.92
C LEU A 95 -40.51 3.88 -23.21
N LYS A 96 -41.37 3.03 -23.78
CA LYS A 96 -42.19 3.37 -24.96
C LYS A 96 -43.20 4.48 -24.65
N LYS A 97 -43.90 4.41 -23.51
CA LYS A 97 -44.85 5.47 -23.08
C LYS A 97 -44.20 6.85 -22.98
N HIS A 98 -42.92 6.89 -22.59
CA HIS A 98 -42.14 8.12 -22.48
C HIS A 98 -41.29 8.45 -23.72
N ASN A 99 -41.46 7.73 -24.83
CA ASN A 99 -40.73 7.93 -26.09
C ASN A 99 -39.19 7.89 -25.94
N ILE A 100 -38.68 7.05 -25.04
CA ILE A 100 -37.23 6.91 -24.81
C ILE A 100 -36.69 5.76 -25.64
N ASN A 101 -35.79 6.06 -26.57
CA ASN A 101 -35.05 5.04 -27.31
C ASN A 101 -33.91 4.48 -26.44
N ALA A 102 -34.07 3.24 -25.96
CA ALA A 102 -33.06 2.56 -25.17
C ALA A 102 -32.88 1.11 -25.61
N LYS A 103 -31.63 0.63 -25.54
CA LYS A 103 -31.28 -0.77 -25.78
C LYS A 103 -31.06 -1.48 -24.46
N ILE A 104 -31.89 -2.48 -24.17
CA ILE A 104 -31.78 -3.31 -22.98
C ILE A 104 -30.90 -4.53 -23.29
N GLN A 105 -29.95 -4.82 -22.41
CA GLN A 105 -29.03 -5.96 -22.51
C GLN A 105 -28.97 -6.69 -21.17
N PHE A 106 -28.87 -8.02 -21.22
CA PHE A 106 -28.60 -8.82 -20.04
C PHE A 106 -27.11 -8.78 -19.72
N ARG A 107 -26.80 -8.66 -18.43
CA ARG A 107 -25.44 -8.68 -17.92
C ARG A 107 -25.30 -9.85 -16.95
N THR A 108 -24.47 -10.82 -17.30
CA THR A 108 -23.98 -11.84 -16.36
C THR A 108 -22.75 -11.30 -15.63
N LYS A 109 -22.64 -11.58 -14.33
CA LYS A 109 -21.35 -11.45 -13.64
C LYS A 109 -20.39 -12.55 -14.10
N HIS A 110 -19.11 -12.22 -14.24
CA HIS A 110 -18.06 -13.19 -14.56
C HIS A 110 -17.68 -14.02 -13.32
N LEU A 111 -17.02 -15.15 -13.53
CA LEU A 111 -16.88 -16.23 -12.54
C LEU A 111 -16.12 -15.76 -11.30
N TYR A 112 -14.98 -15.11 -11.50
CA TYR A 112 -14.13 -14.65 -10.41
C TYR A 112 -14.81 -13.58 -9.54
N SER A 113 -15.65 -12.70 -10.12
CA SER A 113 -16.42 -11.74 -9.34
C SER A 113 -17.49 -12.38 -8.45
N ILE A 114 -18.04 -13.53 -8.85
CA ILE A 114 -18.97 -14.30 -8.01
C ILE A 114 -18.21 -14.91 -6.84
N TYR A 115 -17.05 -15.52 -7.11
CA TYR A 115 -16.16 -16.07 -6.10
C TYR A 115 -15.75 -15.00 -5.08
N GLU A 116 -15.27 -13.85 -5.55
CA GLU A 116 -14.85 -12.75 -4.67
C GLU A 116 -16.00 -12.25 -3.78
N LYS A 117 -17.23 -12.22 -4.29
CA LYS A 117 -18.42 -11.88 -3.49
C LYS A 117 -18.74 -12.92 -2.42
N THR A 118 -18.61 -14.22 -2.73
CA THR A 118 -18.82 -15.29 -1.73
C THR A 118 -17.83 -15.18 -0.58
N LEU A 119 -16.55 -14.94 -0.90
CA LEU A 119 -15.49 -14.75 0.09
C LEU A 119 -15.68 -13.48 0.93
N ARG A 120 -15.83 -12.31 0.28
CA ARG A 120 -15.87 -11.01 0.98
C ARG A 120 -17.09 -10.85 1.88
N LYS A 121 -18.23 -11.44 1.50
CA LYS A 121 -19.48 -11.32 2.27
C LYS A 121 -19.78 -12.52 3.15
N ASN A 122 -19.00 -13.60 3.04
CA ASN A 122 -19.23 -14.88 3.70
C ASN A 122 -20.67 -15.40 3.46
N VAL A 123 -21.14 -15.28 2.22
CA VAL A 123 -22.52 -15.61 1.81
C VAL A 123 -22.50 -16.89 0.96
N LYS A 124 -23.49 -17.75 1.17
CA LYS A 124 -23.66 -18.98 0.36
C LYS A 124 -23.97 -18.63 -1.09
N LEU A 125 -23.50 -19.45 -2.03
CA LEU A 125 -23.79 -19.31 -3.47
C LEU A 125 -25.30 -19.18 -3.76
N SER A 126 -26.15 -19.89 -3.01
CA SER A 126 -27.61 -19.86 -3.11
C SER A 126 -28.24 -18.49 -2.84
N ASP A 127 -27.58 -17.65 -2.04
CA ASP A 127 -28.13 -16.39 -1.54
C ASP A 127 -27.64 -15.20 -2.37
N ILE A 128 -26.90 -15.46 -3.46
CA ILE A 128 -26.45 -14.43 -4.40
C ILE A 128 -27.59 -14.15 -5.38
N TYR A 129 -28.45 -13.20 -5.03
CA TYR A 129 -29.52 -12.74 -5.92
C TYR A 129 -29.03 -11.87 -7.10
N ASP A 130 -27.79 -11.36 -7.02
CA ASP A 130 -27.26 -10.38 -7.97
C ASP A 130 -26.43 -11.01 -9.12
N ILE A 131 -26.64 -12.28 -9.49
CA ILE A 131 -25.81 -12.92 -10.53
C ILE A 131 -26.06 -12.27 -11.90
N ASN A 132 -27.34 -12.05 -12.19
CA ASN A 132 -27.81 -11.44 -13.42
C ASN A 132 -28.39 -10.05 -13.16
N GLY A 133 -28.07 -9.13 -14.06
CA GLY A 133 -28.58 -7.76 -14.02
C GLY A 133 -28.97 -7.27 -15.39
N ILE A 134 -29.57 -6.09 -15.41
CA ILE A 134 -30.03 -5.43 -16.63
C ILE A 134 -29.13 -4.23 -16.90
N ARG A 135 -28.70 -4.08 -18.15
CA ARG A 135 -27.98 -2.92 -18.65
C ARG A 135 -28.88 -2.20 -19.64
N ILE A 136 -29.14 -0.92 -19.41
CA ILE A 136 -29.92 -0.06 -20.28
C ILE A 136 -28.99 0.96 -20.91
N LEU A 137 -28.92 0.94 -22.23
CA LEU A 137 -28.11 1.84 -23.03
C LEU A 137 -29.01 2.91 -23.66
N VAL A 138 -28.66 4.17 -23.44
CA VAL A 138 -29.38 5.33 -23.98
C VAL A 138 -28.45 6.21 -24.81
N ASN A 139 -29.03 7.23 -25.47
CA ASN A 139 -28.26 8.12 -26.34
C ASN A 139 -27.53 9.21 -25.57
N ASN A 140 -28.22 9.86 -24.64
CA ASN A 140 -27.71 11.04 -23.94
C ASN A 140 -27.77 10.90 -22.41
N ILE A 141 -27.13 11.83 -21.69
CA ILE A 141 -27.06 11.80 -20.22
C ILE A 141 -28.42 12.15 -19.58
N LYS A 142 -29.22 13.01 -20.21
CA LYS A 142 -30.56 13.37 -19.72
C LYS A 142 -31.45 12.14 -19.64
N ASP A 143 -31.42 11.32 -20.70
CA ASP A 143 -32.14 10.06 -20.79
C ASP A 143 -31.69 9.08 -19.69
N CYS A 144 -30.41 9.07 -19.30
CA CYS A 144 -29.97 8.21 -18.19
C CYS A 144 -30.74 8.50 -16.89
N TYR A 145 -30.89 9.77 -16.53
CA TYR A 145 -31.60 10.18 -15.32
C TYR A 145 -33.12 10.06 -15.48
N LEU A 146 -33.65 10.29 -16.67
CA LEU A 146 -35.07 10.09 -16.94
C LEU A 146 -35.45 8.60 -16.79
N VAL A 147 -34.65 7.70 -17.36
CA VAL A 147 -34.80 6.25 -17.21
C VAL A 147 -34.66 5.83 -15.74
N LEU A 148 -33.73 6.42 -14.99
CA LEU A 148 -33.62 6.18 -13.55
C LEU A 148 -34.93 6.53 -12.83
N GLY A 149 -35.51 7.70 -13.11
CA GLY A 149 -36.77 8.15 -12.55
C GLY A 149 -37.92 7.19 -12.87
N ILE A 150 -38.04 6.76 -14.12
CA ILE A 150 -39.05 5.79 -14.58
C ILE A 150 -38.89 4.45 -13.85
N ILE A 151 -37.66 3.98 -13.66
CA ILE A 151 -37.40 2.74 -12.93
C ILE A 151 -37.80 2.87 -11.47
N HIS A 152 -37.51 4.00 -10.82
CA HIS A 152 -37.86 4.22 -9.41
C HIS A 152 -39.35 4.48 -9.17
N SER A 153 -40.09 4.97 -10.18
CA SER A 153 -41.55 5.05 -10.12
C SER A 153 -42.21 3.67 -10.34
N THR A 154 -41.60 2.82 -11.15
CA THR A 154 -42.12 1.48 -11.48
C THR A 154 -41.77 0.44 -10.41
N PHE A 155 -40.55 0.48 -9.89
CA PHE A 155 -40.02 -0.49 -8.94
C PHE A 155 -39.48 0.22 -7.70
N LYS A 156 -39.76 -0.35 -6.52
CA LYS A 156 -39.28 0.22 -5.25
C LYS A 156 -37.74 0.14 -5.18
N PRO A 157 -37.01 1.27 -5.07
CA PRO A 157 -35.56 1.25 -4.94
C PRO A 157 -35.13 0.74 -3.56
N VAL A 158 -34.03 -0.02 -3.53
CA VAL A 158 -33.43 -0.49 -2.29
C VAL A 158 -32.54 0.60 -1.70
N PRO A 159 -32.80 1.10 -0.47
CA PRO A 159 -32.00 2.15 0.16
C PRO A 159 -30.51 1.79 0.23
N GLY A 160 -29.64 2.77 -0.03
CA GLY A 160 -28.19 2.60 0.00
C GLY A 160 -27.58 1.80 -1.17
N ARG A 161 -28.39 1.33 -2.12
CA ARG A 161 -27.92 0.62 -3.33
C ARG A 161 -27.97 1.44 -4.62
N PHE A 162 -28.15 2.75 -4.51
CA PHE A 162 -28.01 3.68 -5.63
C PHE A 162 -26.58 4.27 -5.66
N LYS A 163 -25.97 4.30 -6.85
CA LYS A 163 -24.66 4.93 -7.07
C LYS A 163 -24.66 5.69 -8.39
N ASP A 164 -24.35 6.98 -8.32
CA ASP A 164 -24.22 7.83 -9.49
C ASP A 164 -22.75 7.98 -9.90
N TYR A 165 -22.29 7.09 -10.78
CA TYR A 165 -20.96 7.20 -11.37
C TYR A 165 -20.91 8.12 -12.60
N ILE A 166 -22.03 8.72 -13.03
CA ILE A 166 -22.01 9.74 -14.08
C ILE A 166 -21.47 11.05 -13.48
N SER A 167 -22.04 11.47 -12.35
CA SER A 167 -21.60 12.65 -11.61
C SER A 167 -20.27 12.43 -10.89
N LEU A 168 -20.05 11.22 -10.38
CA LEU A 168 -18.82 10.83 -9.66
C LEU A 168 -18.09 9.70 -10.39
N PRO A 169 -17.42 9.98 -11.52
CA PRO A 169 -16.72 8.96 -12.29
C PRO A 169 -15.58 8.32 -11.49
N LYS A 170 -15.43 7.00 -11.67
CA LYS A 170 -14.30 6.25 -11.11
C LYS A 170 -12.98 6.70 -11.75
N SER A 171 -11.85 6.39 -11.10
CA SER A 171 -10.51 6.72 -11.62
C SER A 171 -10.20 6.12 -12.99
N ASN A 172 -10.81 4.99 -13.34
CA ASN A 172 -10.70 4.38 -14.67
C ASN A 172 -11.70 4.95 -15.72
N LEU A 173 -12.27 6.13 -15.46
CA LEU A 173 -13.25 6.83 -16.30
C LEU A 173 -14.59 6.07 -16.46
N TYR A 174 -14.84 5.05 -15.63
CA TYR A 174 -16.11 4.34 -15.65
C TYR A 174 -17.27 5.26 -15.22
N GLN A 175 -18.30 5.30 -16.06
CA GLN A 175 -19.51 6.09 -15.87
C GLN A 175 -20.76 5.23 -16.10
N ALA A 176 -21.67 5.24 -15.13
CA ALA A 176 -22.99 4.62 -15.18
C ALA A 176 -23.82 5.01 -13.94
N LEU A 177 -25.14 4.96 -14.04
CA LEU A 177 -26.02 4.94 -12.87
C LEU A 177 -26.25 3.48 -12.48
N HIS A 178 -26.00 3.14 -11.22
CA HIS A 178 -26.29 1.81 -10.68
C HIS A 178 -27.42 1.94 -9.67
N THR A 179 -28.41 1.08 -9.79
CA THR A 179 -29.49 0.98 -8.81
C THR A 179 -29.90 -0.46 -8.62
N THR A 180 -30.32 -0.81 -7.41
CA THR A 180 -30.97 -2.08 -7.14
C THR A 180 -32.42 -1.80 -6.75
N VAL A 181 -33.34 -2.49 -7.40
CA VAL A 181 -34.78 -2.35 -7.16
C VAL A 181 -35.40 -3.68 -6.78
N VAL A 182 -36.56 -3.65 -6.12
CA VAL A 182 -37.38 -4.83 -5.86
C VAL A 182 -38.27 -5.06 -7.08
N GLY A 183 -37.96 -6.09 -7.84
CA GLY A 183 -38.73 -6.52 -9.00
C GLY A 183 -39.93 -7.39 -8.64
N PRO A 184 -40.66 -7.89 -9.66
CA PRO A 184 -41.75 -8.85 -9.49
C PRO A 184 -41.35 -10.05 -8.64
N LYS A 185 -42.31 -10.66 -7.92
CA LYS A 185 -42.04 -11.82 -7.03
C LYS A 185 -41.03 -11.51 -5.90
N GLY A 186 -40.82 -10.22 -5.58
CA GLY A 186 -39.97 -9.78 -4.48
C GLY A 186 -38.47 -9.94 -4.70
N LYS A 187 -38.03 -10.24 -5.93
CA LYS A 187 -36.61 -10.47 -6.24
C LYS A 187 -35.87 -9.16 -6.46
N PHE A 188 -34.65 -9.06 -5.95
CA PHE A 188 -33.79 -7.92 -6.24
C PHE A 188 -33.27 -7.95 -7.68
N VAL A 189 -33.28 -6.80 -8.34
CA VAL A 189 -32.77 -6.63 -9.71
C VAL A 189 -31.75 -5.50 -9.73
N GLU A 190 -30.50 -5.81 -10.09
CA GLU A 190 -29.47 -4.79 -10.35
C GLU A 190 -29.66 -4.22 -11.77
N ILE A 191 -29.81 -2.90 -11.86
CA ILE A 191 -29.95 -2.17 -13.12
C ILE A 191 -28.80 -1.18 -13.28
N GLN A 192 -28.20 -1.17 -14.46
CA GLN A 192 -27.14 -0.25 -14.87
C GLN A 192 -27.60 0.59 -16.05
N ILE A 193 -27.59 1.90 -15.92
CA ILE A 193 -28.02 2.83 -16.96
C ILE A 193 -26.81 3.64 -17.41
N LYS A 194 -26.53 3.67 -18.71
CA LYS A 194 -25.41 4.43 -19.26
C LYS A 194 -25.62 4.75 -20.73
N THR A 195 -24.89 5.73 -21.26
CA THR A 195 -24.96 6.00 -22.70
C THR A 195 -24.19 4.97 -23.52
N HIS A 196 -24.45 4.89 -24.83
CA HIS A 196 -23.63 4.10 -25.74
C HIS A 196 -22.14 4.49 -25.69
N LYS A 197 -21.84 5.79 -25.55
CA LYS A 197 -20.46 6.30 -25.41
C LYS A 197 -19.82 5.83 -24.10
N MET A 198 -20.53 5.98 -22.98
CA MET A 198 -20.06 5.50 -21.67
C MET A 198 -19.85 3.99 -21.67
N HIS A 199 -20.70 3.25 -22.37
CA HIS A 199 -20.53 1.81 -22.52
C HIS A 199 -19.24 1.46 -23.26
N LYS A 200 -18.94 2.13 -24.38
CA LYS A 200 -17.68 1.90 -25.11
C LYS A 200 -16.46 2.20 -24.25
N ILE A 201 -16.46 3.33 -23.54
CA ILE A 201 -15.38 3.69 -22.59
C ILE A 201 -15.25 2.66 -21.47
N ALA A 202 -16.36 2.11 -20.96
CA ALA A 202 -16.31 1.11 -19.90
C ALA A 202 -15.75 -0.26 -20.34
N GLU A 203 -15.87 -0.62 -21.62
CA GLU A 203 -15.41 -1.91 -22.15
C GLU A 203 -13.96 -1.82 -22.67
N GLU A 204 -13.65 -0.74 -23.40
CA GLU A 204 -12.37 -0.53 -24.10
C GLU A 204 -11.46 0.47 -23.37
N GLY A 205 -11.92 1.07 -22.27
CA GLY A 205 -11.15 1.93 -21.40
C GLY A 205 -10.53 3.14 -22.12
N VAL A 206 -9.28 3.40 -21.74
CA VAL A 206 -8.45 4.48 -22.26
C VAL A 206 -8.23 4.39 -23.77
N ALA A 207 -8.22 3.18 -24.35
CA ALA A 207 -8.00 3.00 -25.79
C ALA A 207 -9.15 3.59 -26.62
N ALA A 208 -10.40 3.41 -26.18
CA ALA A 208 -11.56 4.05 -26.80
C ALA A 208 -11.55 5.57 -26.60
N HIS A 209 -11.18 6.04 -25.42
CA HIS A 209 -11.13 7.47 -25.11
C HIS A 209 -10.12 8.23 -25.99
N TRP A 210 -8.93 7.65 -26.23
CA TRP A 210 -7.92 8.22 -27.12
C TRP A 210 -8.41 8.28 -28.57
N ARG A 211 -8.94 7.17 -29.10
CA ARG A 211 -9.41 7.08 -30.50
C ARG A 211 -10.55 8.06 -30.77
N TYR A 212 -11.40 8.34 -29.77
CA TYR A 212 -12.52 9.25 -29.90
C TYR A 212 -12.13 10.73 -29.85
N LYS A 213 -11.07 11.10 -29.13
CA LYS A 213 -10.57 12.49 -29.06
C LYS A 213 -9.71 12.92 -30.25
N GLY A 214 -9.63 12.12 -31.32
CA GLY A 214 -8.93 12.51 -32.56
C GLY A 214 -7.42 12.75 -32.42
N GLY A 215 -6.80 12.38 -31.30
CA GLY A 215 -5.38 12.61 -31.05
C GLY A 215 -5.01 13.94 -30.38
N GLU A 216 -5.98 14.81 -30.04
CA GLU A 216 -5.71 16.06 -29.30
C GLU A 216 -5.97 16.00 -27.79
N LYS A 217 -5.22 16.84 -27.08
CA LYS A 217 -4.93 16.94 -25.63
C LYS A 217 -5.75 16.02 -24.71
N LEU A 218 -5.10 14.93 -24.29
CA LEU A 218 -5.42 14.23 -23.04
C LEU A 218 -5.49 15.24 -21.90
N SER A 219 -6.45 15.09 -20.98
CA SER A 219 -6.49 16.00 -19.83
C SER A 219 -5.23 15.82 -19.00
N GLU A 220 -4.75 16.88 -18.35
CA GLU A 220 -3.54 16.84 -17.52
C GLU A 220 -3.64 15.77 -16.41
N LYS A 221 -4.86 15.51 -15.91
CA LYS A 221 -5.17 14.43 -14.96
C LYS A 221 -5.02 13.03 -15.57
N ASP A 222 -5.42 12.85 -16.83
CA ASP A 222 -5.24 11.59 -17.55
C ASP A 222 -3.74 11.32 -17.74
N LEU A 223 -2.99 12.33 -18.20
CA LEU A 223 -1.54 12.25 -18.38
C LEU A 223 -0.80 11.91 -17.08
N GLN A 224 -1.14 12.54 -15.96
CA GLN A 224 -0.53 12.23 -14.66
C GLN A 224 -0.81 10.78 -14.22
N SER A 225 -2.03 10.28 -14.44
CA SER A 225 -2.38 8.88 -14.15
C SER A 225 -1.57 7.89 -15.01
N PHE A 226 -1.28 8.24 -16.26
CA PHE A 226 -0.44 7.43 -17.17
C PHE A 226 1.04 7.48 -16.83
N VAL A 227 1.57 8.65 -16.46
CA VAL A 227 2.97 8.80 -16.05
C VAL A 227 3.23 7.99 -14.78
N TRP A 228 2.31 8.03 -13.81
CA TRP A 228 2.38 7.19 -12.61
C TRP A 228 2.38 5.70 -12.95
N LEU A 229 1.46 5.24 -13.83
CA LEU A 229 1.38 3.85 -14.28
C LEU A 229 2.65 3.38 -15.01
N LYS A 230 3.25 4.26 -15.82
CA LYS A 230 4.51 3.97 -16.52
C LYS A 230 5.66 3.80 -15.53
N ASN A 231 5.84 4.76 -14.62
CA ASN A 231 6.90 4.72 -13.61
C ASN A 231 6.78 3.49 -12.71
N LEU A 232 5.56 3.08 -12.40
CA LEU A 232 5.27 1.87 -11.63
C LEU A 232 5.69 0.59 -12.37
N LEU A 233 5.40 0.48 -13.66
CA LEU A 233 5.82 -0.67 -14.47
C LEU A 233 7.34 -0.72 -14.70
N ASP A 234 7.97 0.43 -14.90
CA ASP A 234 9.42 0.51 -15.05
C ASP A 234 10.12 0.11 -13.73
N SER A 235 9.56 0.52 -12.58
CA SER A 235 10.06 0.10 -11.26
C SER A 235 9.95 -1.41 -11.01
N ILE A 236 8.86 -2.05 -11.46
CA ILE A 236 8.68 -3.52 -11.36
C ILE A 236 9.71 -4.26 -12.22
N LYS A 237 10.07 -3.71 -13.40
CA LYS A 237 11.08 -4.30 -14.26
C LYS A 237 12.49 -4.20 -13.67
N GLU A 238 12.80 -3.08 -13.03
CA GLU A 238 14.13 -2.82 -12.49
C GLU A 238 14.37 -3.56 -11.15
N ASN A 239 13.34 -3.72 -10.31
CA ASN A 239 13.46 -4.43 -9.03
C ASN A 239 12.16 -5.16 -8.65
N PRO A 240 12.01 -6.46 -8.99
CA PRO A 240 10.87 -7.28 -8.58
C PRO A 240 11.01 -7.73 -7.12
N SER A 241 11.19 -6.80 -6.19
CA SER A 241 11.15 -7.10 -4.76
C SER A 241 9.70 -7.34 -4.30
N SER A 242 9.51 -8.26 -3.36
CA SER A 242 8.19 -8.59 -2.79
C SER A 242 7.52 -7.35 -2.18
N GLU A 243 8.27 -6.50 -1.50
CA GLU A 243 7.75 -5.24 -0.92
C GLU A 243 7.26 -4.25 -1.98
N LEU A 244 7.94 -4.15 -3.13
CA LEU A 244 7.52 -3.24 -4.20
C LEU A 244 6.23 -3.74 -4.85
N ILE A 245 6.12 -5.06 -5.08
CA ILE A 245 4.90 -5.70 -5.59
C ILE A 245 3.73 -5.50 -4.61
N GLU A 246 3.98 -5.60 -3.31
CA GLU A 246 2.95 -5.40 -2.28
C GLU A 246 2.48 -3.94 -2.19
N ASN A 247 3.40 -2.97 -2.29
CA ASN A 247 3.06 -1.55 -2.36
C ASN A 247 2.25 -1.23 -3.63
N VAL A 248 2.62 -1.81 -4.77
CA VAL A 248 1.90 -1.68 -6.04
C VAL A 248 0.51 -2.30 -5.95
N LYS A 249 0.39 -3.49 -5.35
CA LYS A 249 -0.89 -4.18 -5.13
C LYS A 249 -1.85 -3.30 -4.32
N ASN A 250 -1.35 -2.69 -3.24
CA ASN A 250 -2.13 -1.75 -2.43
C ASN A 250 -2.58 -0.54 -3.24
N ASP A 251 -1.71 0.04 -4.07
CA ASP A 251 -2.09 1.20 -4.88
C ASP A 251 -3.05 0.84 -6.03
N LEU A 252 -2.98 -0.37 -6.61
CA LEU A 252 -3.82 -0.83 -7.73
C LEU A 252 -5.17 -1.41 -7.29
N GLY A 253 -5.25 -2.01 -6.10
CA GLY A 253 -6.41 -2.78 -5.64
C GLY A 253 -7.43 -1.99 -4.81
N ASN A 254 -7.09 -0.79 -4.34
CA ASN A 254 -7.96 -0.08 -3.42
C ASN A 254 -9.19 0.50 -4.14
N GLU A 255 -10.37 0.06 -3.70
CA GLU A 255 -11.62 0.79 -3.96
C GLU A 255 -11.48 2.23 -3.42
N GLU A 256 -12.09 3.20 -4.10
CA GLU A 256 -11.98 4.61 -3.74
C GLU A 256 -13.23 5.07 -2.99
N ILE A 257 -13.04 5.89 -1.95
CA ILE A 257 -14.09 6.67 -1.30
C ILE A 257 -14.01 8.12 -1.74
N PHE A 258 -15.17 8.78 -1.74
CA PHE A 258 -15.31 10.19 -2.07
C PHE A 258 -15.68 10.96 -0.80
N VAL A 259 -14.81 11.88 -0.38
CA VAL A 259 -15.03 12.73 0.80
C VAL A 259 -15.04 14.19 0.39
N PHE A 260 -15.73 15.01 1.16
CA PHE A 260 -15.93 16.43 0.87
C PHE A 260 -15.09 17.31 1.80
N THR A 261 -14.58 18.42 1.27
CA THR A 261 -14.11 19.52 2.11
C THR A 261 -15.32 20.29 2.67
N PRO A 262 -15.15 21.09 3.73
CA PRO A 262 -16.23 21.95 4.23
C PRO A 262 -16.72 22.98 3.20
N LYS A 263 -15.91 23.26 2.17
CA LYS A 263 -16.25 24.15 1.05
C LYS A 263 -17.03 23.45 -0.07
N GLY A 264 -17.23 22.13 0.03
CA GLY A 264 -17.90 21.32 -0.98
C GLY A 264 -16.97 20.72 -2.04
N ASP A 265 -15.65 20.86 -1.93
CA ASP A 265 -14.72 20.26 -2.88
C ASP A 265 -14.65 18.75 -2.67
N LEU A 266 -14.68 18.00 -3.77
CA LEU A 266 -14.63 16.54 -3.76
C LEU A 266 -13.17 16.04 -3.77
N VAL A 267 -12.80 15.24 -2.78
CA VAL A 267 -11.49 14.60 -2.67
C VAL A 267 -11.64 13.08 -2.73
N LYS A 268 -10.81 12.43 -3.58
CA LYS A 268 -10.78 10.97 -3.72
C LYS A 268 -9.70 10.38 -2.82
N LEU A 269 -10.04 9.33 -2.07
CA LEU A 269 -9.12 8.63 -1.18
C LEU A 269 -9.31 7.11 -1.30
N PRO A 270 -8.29 6.29 -0.95
CA PRO A 270 -8.48 4.84 -0.88
C PRO A 270 -9.46 4.46 0.24
N VAL A 271 -10.17 3.34 0.09
CA VAL A 271 -11.00 2.74 1.14
C VAL A 271 -10.14 2.50 2.39
N GLY A 272 -10.70 2.81 3.56
CA GLY A 272 -9.99 2.74 4.83
C GLY A 272 -9.10 3.94 5.12
N ALA A 273 -9.04 4.94 4.22
CA ALA A 273 -8.30 6.17 4.46
C ALA A 273 -8.77 6.89 5.73
N THR A 274 -7.83 7.58 6.36
CA THR A 274 -8.03 8.30 7.61
C THR A 274 -8.00 9.82 7.40
N PRO A 275 -8.39 10.64 8.39
CA PRO A 275 -8.25 12.09 8.32
C PRO A 275 -6.81 12.55 8.01
N VAL A 276 -5.79 11.80 8.42
CA VAL A 276 -4.39 12.11 8.11
C VAL A 276 -4.12 11.92 6.61
N ASP A 277 -4.65 10.86 6.00
CA ASP A 277 -4.56 10.66 4.54
C ASP A 277 -5.24 11.81 3.78
N PHE A 278 -6.40 12.27 4.25
CA PHE A 278 -7.09 13.44 3.70
C PHE A 278 -6.24 14.71 3.81
N ALA A 279 -5.63 14.96 4.98
CA ALA A 279 -4.77 16.11 5.21
C ALA A 279 -3.56 16.14 4.24
N TYR A 280 -2.87 15.01 4.05
CA TYR A 280 -1.76 14.89 3.10
C TYR A 280 -2.21 14.96 1.63
N ASN A 281 -3.46 14.58 1.34
CA ASN A 281 -3.99 14.72 -0.02
C ASN A 281 -4.18 16.20 -0.37
N ILE A 282 -4.76 16.99 0.54
CA ILE A 282 -4.91 18.45 0.40
C ILE A 282 -3.53 19.10 0.24
N HIS A 283 -2.66 18.95 1.24
CA HIS A 283 -1.33 19.56 1.20
C HIS A 283 -0.38 18.90 2.21
N THR A 284 0.89 18.73 1.85
CA THR A 284 1.91 18.10 2.73
C THR A 284 2.04 18.85 4.06
N GLN A 285 2.01 20.18 4.04
CA GLN A 285 2.09 21.01 5.25
C GLN A 285 0.85 20.89 6.16
N VAL A 286 -0.34 20.66 5.58
CA VAL A 286 -1.56 20.41 6.35
C VAL A 286 -1.48 19.04 7.02
N GLY A 287 -0.98 18.03 6.30
CA GLY A 287 -0.62 16.72 6.85
C GLY A 287 0.38 16.82 8.01
N HIS A 288 1.50 17.52 7.83
CA HIS A 288 2.52 17.68 8.88
C HIS A 288 1.99 18.36 10.16
N LYS A 289 1.09 19.32 10.00
CA LYS A 289 0.52 20.09 11.12
C LYS A 289 -0.81 19.55 11.62
N CYS A 290 -1.23 18.36 11.18
CA CYS A 290 -2.52 17.77 11.55
C CYS A 290 -2.54 17.50 13.07
N ALA A 291 -3.45 18.14 13.78
CA ALA A 291 -3.61 18.02 15.23
C ALA A 291 -4.89 17.27 15.61
N GLY A 292 -5.94 17.45 14.81
CA GLY A 292 -7.22 16.77 14.97
C GLY A 292 -8.04 16.86 13.70
N ALA A 293 -9.19 16.19 13.69
CA ALA A 293 -10.12 16.23 12.58
C ALA A 293 -11.56 16.29 13.09
N LYS A 294 -12.43 16.94 12.31
CA LYS A 294 -13.88 16.81 12.44
C LYS A 294 -14.43 16.10 11.21
N VAL A 295 -15.33 15.16 11.44
CA VAL A 295 -16.08 14.46 10.39
C VAL A 295 -17.56 14.75 10.62
N ASN A 296 -18.23 15.32 9.61
CA ASN A 296 -19.63 15.75 9.68
C ASN A 296 -19.89 16.67 10.90
N GLY A 297 -18.95 17.58 11.19
CA GLY A 297 -19.02 18.53 12.30
C GLY A 297 -18.63 17.98 13.68
N LYS A 298 -18.41 16.67 13.85
CA LYS A 298 -18.03 16.05 15.12
C LYS A 298 -16.54 15.77 15.19
N LEU A 299 -15.90 16.05 16.33
CA LEU A 299 -14.50 15.71 16.57
C LEU A 299 -14.31 14.19 16.55
N VAL A 300 -13.33 13.73 15.78
CA VAL A 300 -12.99 12.31 15.67
C VAL A 300 -11.49 12.07 15.87
N PRO A 301 -11.10 10.89 16.38
CA PRO A 301 -9.70 10.45 16.39
C PRO A 301 -9.09 10.41 14.99
N LEU A 302 -7.77 10.66 14.90
CA LEU A 302 -7.03 10.69 13.62
C LEU A 302 -6.94 9.33 12.92
N ASN A 303 -7.15 8.22 13.64
CA ASN A 303 -7.16 6.86 13.09
C ASN A 303 -8.57 6.41 12.63
N THR A 304 -9.58 7.28 12.72
CA THR A 304 -10.95 6.96 12.28
C THR A 304 -10.98 6.73 10.77
N GLN A 305 -11.60 5.63 10.32
CA GLN A 305 -11.76 5.37 8.89
C GLN A 305 -12.88 6.23 8.31
N LEU A 306 -12.58 6.93 7.22
CA LEU A 306 -13.51 7.79 6.50
C LEU A 306 -14.47 6.96 5.64
N LYS A 307 -15.70 7.44 5.52
CA LYS A 307 -16.73 6.87 4.65
C LYS A 307 -17.01 7.77 3.46
N SER A 308 -17.48 7.19 2.36
CA SER A 308 -17.88 7.98 1.20
C SER A 308 -19.08 8.86 1.56
N GLY A 309 -19.01 10.15 1.25
CA GLY A 309 -20.01 11.16 1.61
C GLY A 309 -19.65 11.99 2.85
N ASP A 310 -18.62 11.61 3.60
CA ASP A 310 -18.21 12.37 4.79
C ASP A 310 -17.64 13.74 4.43
N VAL A 311 -18.02 14.76 5.21
CA VAL A 311 -17.42 16.09 5.19
C VAL A 311 -16.29 16.13 6.23
N VAL A 312 -15.06 16.33 5.77
CA VAL A 312 -13.87 16.26 6.62
C VAL A 312 -13.23 17.64 6.76
N GLU A 313 -13.07 18.09 8.00
CA GLU A 313 -12.37 19.32 8.36
C GLU A 313 -11.10 18.97 9.15
N ILE A 314 -9.95 19.49 8.74
CA ILE A 314 -8.68 19.24 9.42
C ILE A 314 -8.33 20.43 10.32
N ILE A 315 -8.09 20.13 11.60
CA ILE A 315 -7.60 21.09 12.58
C ILE A 315 -6.08 21.02 12.57
N THR A 316 -5.43 22.12 12.21
CA THR A 316 -3.97 22.21 12.17
C THR A 316 -3.42 22.96 13.38
N SER A 317 -2.22 22.58 13.84
CA SER A 317 -1.49 23.27 14.89
C SER A 317 -0.01 23.40 14.52
N PRO A 318 0.64 24.55 14.72
CA PRO A 318 2.06 24.73 14.41
C PRO A 318 2.98 23.83 15.26
N ASN A 319 2.53 23.39 16.43
CA ASN A 319 3.31 22.56 17.35
C ASN A 319 3.18 21.05 17.07
N LYS A 320 2.22 20.63 16.24
CA LYS A 320 2.07 19.23 15.88
C LYS A 320 2.98 18.84 14.72
N LYS A 321 3.51 17.62 14.84
CA LYS A 321 4.47 17.00 13.94
C LYS A 321 4.06 15.53 13.77
N PRO A 322 4.30 14.93 12.60
CA PRO A 322 4.10 13.50 12.40
C PRO A 322 4.88 12.66 13.42
N ASN A 323 4.27 11.58 13.88
CA ASN A 323 4.91 10.58 14.73
C ASN A 323 4.97 9.22 14.00
N ARG A 324 5.65 8.24 14.60
CA ARG A 324 5.76 6.89 14.02
C ARG A 324 4.41 6.17 13.99
N ASP A 325 3.54 6.41 14.98
CA ASP A 325 2.25 5.74 15.10
C ASP A 325 1.32 6.00 13.92
N TRP A 326 1.46 7.16 13.25
CA TRP A 326 0.70 7.46 12.03
C TRP A 326 0.92 6.44 10.92
N LEU A 327 2.12 5.85 10.82
CA LEU A 327 2.42 4.82 9.82
C LEU A 327 1.57 3.56 9.99
N ASN A 328 1.01 3.32 11.18
CA ASN A 328 0.21 2.13 11.46
C ASN A 328 -1.22 2.22 10.90
N PHE A 329 -1.77 3.44 10.75
CA PHE A 329 -3.16 3.63 10.34
C PHE A 329 -3.32 4.40 9.02
N VAL A 330 -2.30 5.13 8.54
CA VAL A 330 -2.37 5.78 7.23
C VAL A 330 -2.35 4.74 6.12
N VAL A 331 -3.26 4.88 5.16
CA VAL A 331 -3.41 3.93 4.06
C VAL A 331 -2.70 4.43 2.81
N SER A 332 -2.73 5.73 2.53
CA SER A 332 -2.26 6.29 1.27
C SER A 332 -0.73 6.28 1.16
N SER A 333 -0.22 5.87 0.00
CA SER A 333 1.22 5.87 -0.32
C SER A 333 1.83 7.27 -0.23
N LYS A 334 1.07 8.31 -0.59
CA LYS A 334 1.47 9.71 -0.44
C LYS A 334 1.70 10.06 1.03
N ALA A 335 0.78 9.73 1.93
CA ALA A 335 0.96 9.99 3.37
C ALA A 335 2.13 9.17 3.94
N LYS A 336 2.19 7.86 3.66
CA LYS A 336 3.29 6.99 4.12
C LYS A 336 4.67 7.52 3.72
N SER A 337 4.84 7.87 2.45
CA SER A 337 6.11 8.39 1.92
C SER A 337 6.52 9.72 2.58
N ASN A 338 5.58 10.68 2.70
CA ASN A 338 5.86 11.96 3.33
C ASN A 338 6.16 11.82 4.82
N ILE A 339 5.43 10.98 5.56
CA ILE A 339 5.68 10.71 6.98
C ILE A 339 7.05 10.07 7.18
N LYS A 340 7.39 9.03 6.40
CA LYS A 340 8.72 8.39 6.45
C LYS A 340 9.83 9.40 6.16
N SER A 341 9.70 10.18 5.10
CA SER A 341 10.68 11.22 4.74
C SER A 341 10.87 12.25 5.86
N TYR A 342 9.77 12.69 6.48
CA TYR A 342 9.83 13.62 7.61
C TYR A 342 10.53 13.02 8.84
N LEU A 343 10.22 11.78 9.19
CA LEU A 343 10.84 11.06 10.31
C LEU A 343 12.33 10.84 10.06
N HIS A 344 12.72 10.42 8.86
CA HIS A 344 14.13 10.28 8.49
C HIS A 344 14.89 11.61 8.56
N LYS A 345 14.26 12.72 8.14
CA LYS A 345 14.87 14.04 8.26
C LYS A 345 15.09 14.43 9.73
N LEU A 346 14.12 14.15 10.60
CA LEU A 346 14.26 14.39 12.04
C LEU A 346 15.33 13.52 12.69
N GLU A 347 15.40 12.24 12.34
CA GLU A 347 16.42 11.31 12.82
C GLU A 347 17.81 11.76 12.34
N ARG A 348 17.95 12.10 11.06
CA ARG A 348 19.20 12.65 10.49
C ARG A 348 19.66 13.88 11.27
N GLN A 349 18.77 14.83 11.55
CA GLN A 349 19.12 16.03 12.34
C GLN A 349 19.51 15.70 13.79
N LYS A 350 18.85 14.73 14.43
CA LYS A 350 19.22 14.28 15.79
C LYS A 350 20.58 13.60 15.80
N SER A 351 20.84 12.71 14.84
CA SER A 351 22.12 12.01 14.71
C SER A 351 23.26 12.97 14.39
N ILE A 352 23.06 13.95 13.51
CA ILE A 352 24.05 15.01 13.24
C ILE A 352 24.38 15.76 14.53
N LYS A 353 23.37 16.27 15.25
CA LYS A 353 23.58 16.97 16.54
C LYS A 353 24.28 16.10 17.59
N PHE A 354 24.00 14.79 17.59
CA PHE A 354 24.69 13.86 18.47
C PHE A 354 26.15 13.67 18.04
N GLY A 355 26.41 13.50 16.74
CA GLY A 355 27.75 13.46 16.15
C GLY A 355 28.56 14.71 16.45
N GLU A 356 27.97 15.89 16.34
CA GLU A 356 28.58 17.18 16.73
C GLU A 356 29.01 17.18 18.21
N LYS A 357 28.14 16.72 19.11
CA LYS A 357 28.49 16.61 20.54
C LYS A 357 29.62 15.60 20.78
N LEU A 358 29.61 14.48 20.07
CA LEU A 358 30.63 13.44 20.21
C LEU A 358 32.00 13.92 19.73
N ILE A 359 32.06 14.57 18.56
CA ILE A 359 33.31 15.10 18.03
C ILE A 359 33.81 16.28 18.85
N ASP A 360 32.93 17.17 19.33
CA ASP A 360 33.32 18.29 20.20
C ASP A 360 33.90 17.78 21.53
N LYS A 361 33.35 16.71 22.10
CA LYS A 361 33.91 16.05 23.29
C LYS A 361 35.29 15.45 23.02
N LEU A 362 35.55 14.91 21.83
CA LEU A 362 36.88 14.44 21.44
C LEU A 362 37.86 15.58 21.24
N LEU A 363 37.46 16.64 20.52
CA LEU A 363 38.32 17.79 20.23
C LEU A 363 38.73 18.52 21.51
N LYS A 364 37.83 18.63 22.49
CA LYS A 364 38.14 19.19 23.82
C LYS A 364 39.27 18.46 24.52
N ARG A 365 39.40 17.14 24.35
CA ARG A 365 40.55 16.37 24.89
C ARG A 365 41.88 16.69 24.22
N ILE A 366 41.83 17.31 23.05
CA ILE A 366 43.00 17.75 22.25
C ILE A 366 43.17 19.28 22.38
N GLY A 367 42.36 19.96 23.20
CA GLY A 367 42.40 21.43 23.36
C GLY A 367 41.77 22.22 22.21
N LYS A 368 40.99 21.57 21.33
CA LYS A 368 40.27 22.21 20.22
C LYS A 368 38.75 22.18 20.45
N SER A 369 38.00 22.99 19.70
CA SER A 369 36.54 22.95 19.64
C SER A 369 36.06 22.66 18.22
N LEU A 370 34.82 22.20 18.07
CA LEU A 370 34.23 21.98 16.74
C LEU A 370 34.19 23.28 15.89
N LYS A 371 34.04 24.44 16.52
CA LYS A 371 34.01 25.76 15.85
C LYS A 371 35.39 26.23 15.38
N SER A 372 36.47 25.69 15.94
CA SER A 372 37.85 26.05 15.61
C SER A 372 38.50 25.11 14.59
N LEU A 373 37.73 24.20 13.98
CA LEU A 373 38.19 23.34 12.89
C LEU A 373 38.32 24.14 11.60
N THR A 374 39.52 24.15 11.00
CA THR A 374 39.74 24.70 9.66
C THR A 374 39.11 23.80 8.59
N ASP A 375 38.85 24.36 7.42
CA ASP A 375 38.25 23.59 6.31
C ASP A 375 39.18 22.50 5.78
N GLU A 376 40.51 22.68 5.92
CA GLU A 376 41.52 21.65 5.65
C GLU A 376 41.37 20.42 6.56
N GLU A 377 41.13 20.62 7.86
CA GLU A 377 40.92 19.53 8.82
C GLU A 377 39.60 18.79 8.59
N LYS A 378 38.56 19.51 8.13
CA LYS A 378 37.30 18.89 7.71
C LYS A 378 37.51 18.05 6.45
N ASN A 379 38.23 18.58 5.45
CA ASN A 379 38.50 17.86 4.21
C ASN A 379 39.35 16.60 4.45
N LEU A 380 40.33 16.65 5.34
CA LEU A 380 41.12 15.49 5.74
C LEU A 380 40.26 14.34 6.33
N LEU A 381 39.23 14.68 7.11
CA LEU A 381 38.27 13.70 7.62
C LEU A 381 37.38 13.15 6.49
N LEU A 382 36.94 14.01 5.57
CA LEU A 382 36.09 13.62 4.45
C LEU A 382 36.81 12.65 3.50
N GLU A 383 38.05 12.94 3.14
CA GLU A 383 38.87 12.06 2.30
C GLU A 383 39.16 10.72 2.98
N LYS A 384 39.57 10.75 4.26
CA LYS A 384 39.98 9.53 4.97
C LYS A 384 38.83 8.56 5.26
N PHE A 385 37.62 9.08 5.42
CA PHE A 385 36.43 8.27 5.66
C PHE A 385 35.50 8.18 4.44
N ASN A 386 35.91 8.75 3.30
CA ASN A 386 35.23 8.72 2.01
C ASN A 386 33.79 9.28 2.05
N PHE A 387 33.61 10.45 2.67
CA PHE A 387 32.33 11.17 2.72
C PHE A 387 32.37 12.41 1.82
N LYS A 388 31.23 12.72 1.18
CA LYS A 388 31.10 13.88 0.30
C LYS A 388 30.84 15.18 1.06
N THR A 389 30.16 15.12 2.20
CA THR A 389 29.81 16.29 3.01
C THR A 389 30.12 16.05 4.48
N PHE A 390 30.49 17.13 5.19
CA PHE A 390 30.77 17.06 6.63
C PHE A 390 29.53 16.69 7.45
N GLU A 391 28.33 17.08 6.98
CA GLU A 391 27.07 16.64 7.58
C GLU A 391 26.89 15.11 7.49
N ASP A 392 27.21 14.49 6.35
CA ASP A 392 27.08 13.04 6.18
C ASP A 392 28.08 12.29 7.06
N PHE A 393 29.29 12.84 7.24
CA PHE A 393 30.27 12.33 8.20
C PHE A 393 29.75 12.43 9.65
N LEU A 394 29.22 13.59 10.05
CA LEU A 394 28.64 13.79 11.39
C LEU A 394 27.43 12.88 11.63
N TYR A 395 26.60 12.69 10.61
CA TYR A 395 25.50 11.74 10.64
C TYR A 395 26.01 10.31 10.87
N ALA A 396 27.00 9.86 10.09
CA ALA A 396 27.58 8.52 10.23
C ALA A 396 28.29 8.31 11.57
N LEU A 397 28.90 9.36 12.13
CA LEU A 397 29.47 9.35 13.47
C LEU A 397 28.39 9.22 14.55
N GLY A 398 27.31 9.99 14.44
CA GLY A 398 26.18 9.95 15.38
C GLY A 398 25.38 8.65 15.32
N ASP A 399 25.29 8.04 14.14
CA ASP A 399 24.65 6.73 13.89
C ASP A 399 25.53 5.54 14.31
N GLY A 400 26.78 5.79 14.73
CA GLY A 400 27.71 4.76 15.22
C GLY A 400 28.42 3.96 14.12
N LYS A 401 28.25 4.32 12.84
CA LYS A 401 28.98 3.70 11.71
C LYS A 401 30.48 3.94 11.77
N ILE A 402 30.89 5.06 12.36
CA ILE A 402 32.28 5.43 12.56
C ILE A 402 32.61 5.38 14.05
N SER A 403 33.64 4.63 14.41
CA SER A 403 34.15 4.64 15.78
C SER A 403 34.90 5.95 16.07
N LEU A 404 34.56 6.56 17.21
CA LEU A 404 35.21 7.77 17.75
C LEU A 404 36.74 7.64 17.84
N ASN A 405 37.24 6.44 18.13
CA ASN A 405 38.68 6.18 18.23
C ASN A 405 39.39 6.28 16.88
N LYS A 406 38.72 5.90 15.78
CA LYS A 406 39.28 6.05 14.43
C LYS A 406 39.42 7.53 14.07
N VAL A 407 38.44 8.36 14.43
CA VAL A 407 38.47 9.81 14.23
C VAL A 407 39.58 10.47 15.05
N PHE A 408 39.75 10.06 16.32
CA PHE A 408 40.80 10.60 17.19
C PHE A 408 42.22 10.36 16.65
N LYS A 409 42.47 9.18 16.06
CA LYS A 409 43.76 8.85 15.41
C LYS A 409 44.09 9.74 14.20
N VAL A 410 43.10 10.40 13.60
CA VAL A 410 43.32 11.33 12.48
C VAL A 410 43.88 12.65 12.96
N PHE A 411 43.38 13.18 14.09
CA PHE A 411 43.82 14.46 14.65
C PHE A 411 45.13 14.39 15.45
N ARG A 412 45.55 13.19 15.85
CA ARG A 412 46.90 12.93 16.36
C ARG A 412 47.55 11.81 15.53
N PRO A 413 48.10 12.12 14.34
CA PRO A 413 49.12 11.25 13.76
C PRO A 413 50.27 11.21 14.76
N SER A 414 50.71 10.02 15.13
CA SER A 414 51.68 9.76 16.19
C SER A 414 52.98 10.57 16.04
N LYS A 415 53.05 11.74 16.67
CA LYS A 415 54.29 12.40 17.10
C LYS A 415 54.19 12.72 18.59
N GLN A 416 54.05 11.67 19.38
CA GLN A 416 54.52 11.62 20.76
C GLN A 416 54.46 10.15 21.18
N LYS A 417 55.63 9.50 21.20
CA LYS A 417 55.86 8.36 22.07
C LYS A 417 55.57 8.85 23.49
N PHE A 418 54.34 8.69 23.96
CA PHE A 418 54.14 8.57 25.39
C PHE A 418 55.02 7.40 25.81
N LYS A 419 56.00 7.66 26.69
CA LYS A 419 56.82 6.64 27.32
C LYS A 419 55.86 5.58 27.86
N GLN A 420 55.71 4.48 27.12
CA GLN A 420 55.20 3.25 27.67
C GLN A 420 56.20 2.90 28.77
N LYS A 421 55.78 3.07 30.02
CA LYS A 421 56.32 2.19 31.06
C LYS A 421 56.03 0.78 30.56
N SER A 422 57.09 0.03 30.34
CA SER A 422 57.08 -1.38 29.98
C SER A 422 56.07 -2.12 30.86
N GLN A 423 54.93 -2.47 30.27
CA GLN A 423 54.19 -3.64 30.70
C GLN A 423 54.50 -4.71 29.68
N GLU A 424 55.21 -5.71 30.16
CA GLU A 424 55.55 -6.94 29.47
C GLU A 424 54.32 -7.50 28.75
N ASN A 425 54.55 -8.02 27.54
CA ASN A 425 53.62 -8.86 26.82
C ASN A 425 53.18 -10.03 27.71
N LYS A 426 51.99 -9.93 28.30
CA LYS A 426 51.20 -11.13 28.60
C LYS A 426 50.27 -11.36 27.41
N GLN A 427 50.57 -12.40 26.64
CA GLN A 427 49.59 -13.03 25.77
C GLN A 427 48.35 -13.32 26.62
N GLU A 428 47.24 -12.64 26.33
CA GLU A 428 45.92 -13.05 26.82
C GLU A 428 45.60 -14.37 26.13
N THR A 429 45.88 -15.47 26.82
CA THR A 429 45.23 -16.75 26.56
C THR A 429 43.76 -16.56 26.94
N GLU A 430 42.88 -16.47 25.95
CA GLU A 430 41.43 -16.57 26.18
C GLU A 430 41.16 -17.94 26.81
N ALA A 431 41.03 -17.98 28.13
CA ALA A 431 40.58 -19.16 28.85
C ALA A 431 39.15 -19.47 28.40
N LYS A 432 38.97 -20.52 27.58
CA LYS A 432 37.65 -21.07 27.24
C LYS A 432 37.07 -21.69 28.49
N ILE A 433 36.06 -21.06 29.06
CA ILE A 433 35.36 -21.58 30.23
C ILE A 433 34.01 -22.11 29.73
N GLU A 434 33.80 -23.40 29.95
CA GLU A 434 32.60 -24.14 29.56
C GLU A 434 31.71 -24.30 30.80
N VAL A 435 30.45 -23.86 30.70
CA VAL A 435 29.48 -23.91 31.79
C VAL A 435 28.36 -24.85 31.37
N ASP A 436 28.19 -25.98 32.07
CA ASP A 436 27.17 -27.01 31.79
C ASP A 436 27.04 -27.40 30.30
N GLY A 437 28.18 -27.57 29.62
CA GLY A 437 28.23 -27.99 28.20
C GLY A 437 27.93 -26.88 27.18
N ILE A 438 27.80 -25.62 27.62
CA ILE A 438 27.62 -24.46 26.74
C ILE A 438 28.92 -23.65 26.69
N SER A 439 29.53 -23.59 25.51
CA SER A 439 30.65 -22.71 25.19
C SER A 439 30.16 -21.36 24.61
N ASN A 440 30.99 -20.32 24.65
CA ASN A 440 30.69 -18.94 24.18
C ASN A 440 29.72 -18.09 25.02
N LEU A 441 29.58 -18.36 26.32
CA LEU A 441 28.91 -17.42 27.23
C LEU A 441 29.83 -16.23 27.54
N MET A 442 29.24 -15.03 27.65
CA MET A 442 29.96 -13.83 28.08
C MET A 442 30.34 -14.01 29.56
N CYS A 443 31.55 -14.52 29.79
CA CYS A 443 32.07 -14.85 31.11
C CYS A 443 33.18 -13.87 31.50
N LYS A 444 33.22 -13.48 32.78
CA LYS A 444 34.27 -12.62 33.33
C LYS A 444 34.78 -13.20 34.64
N ILE A 445 36.10 -13.34 34.78
CA ILE A 445 36.73 -13.76 36.04
C ILE A 445 36.55 -12.65 37.09
N ALA A 446 36.06 -13.02 38.26
CA ALA A 446 35.82 -12.10 39.37
C ALA A 446 37.15 -11.58 39.94
N SER A 447 37.21 -10.27 40.16
CA SER A 447 38.43 -9.62 40.65
C SER A 447 38.76 -9.91 42.11
N CYS A 448 37.82 -10.45 42.89
CA CYS A 448 37.97 -10.72 44.31
C CYS A 448 38.77 -11.98 44.63
N CYS A 449 38.59 -13.06 43.87
CA CYS A 449 39.26 -14.35 44.12
C CYS A 449 40.15 -14.83 42.97
N ARG A 450 40.01 -14.26 41.77
CA ARG A 450 40.85 -14.53 40.58
C ARG A 450 41.23 -16.01 40.41
N PRO A 451 40.25 -16.92 40.20
CA PRO A 451 40.51 -18.34 39.99
C PRO A 451 41.48 -18.57 38.84
N ILE A 452 42.38 -19.52 39.01
CA ILE A 452 43.36 -19.96 38.01
C ILE A 452 42.97 -21.33 37.43
N PRO A 453 43.51 -21.73 36.25
CA PRO A 453 43.24 -23.04 35.69
C PRO A 453 43.60 -24.17 36.67
N GLY A 454 42.63 -25.00 37.03
CA GLY A 454 42.77 -26.07 38.03
C GLY A 454 42.00 -25.82 39.33
N ASP A 455 41.55 -24.58 39.58
CA ASP A 455 40.68 -24.27 40.71
C ASP A 455 39.24 -24.73 40.48
N ASP A 456 38.58 -25.20 41.54
CA ASP A 456 37.13 -25.38 41.55
C ASP A 456 36.45 -24.01 41.46
N ILE A 457 35.64 -23.82 40.42
CA ILE A 457 34.97 -22.55 40.13
C ILE A 457 33.45 -22.64 40.31
N VAL A 458 32.83 -21.48 40.59
CA VAL A 458 31.37 -21.30 40.58
C VAL A 458 31.01 -20.04 39.81
N GLY A 459 29.94 -20.10 39.02
CA GLY A 459 29.47 -19.01 38.17
C GLY A 459 28.24 -18.32 38.74
N ILE A 460 28.28 -16.99 38.88
CA ILE A 460 27.13 -16.18 39.31
C ILE A 460 26.61 -15.38 38.11
N VAL A 461 25.31 -15.51 37.82
CA VAL A 461 24.65 -14.74 36.76
C VAL A 461 24.46 -13.29 37.22
N THR A 462 25.09 -12.33 36.53
CA THR A 462 24.98 -10.91 36.84
C THR A 462 24.06 -10.18 35.86
N LYS A 463 23.25 -9.23 36.36
CA LYS A 463 22.38 -8.40 35.50
C LYS A 463 23.23 -7.52 34.57
N GLY A 464 23.23 -7.86 33.28
CA GLY A 464 23.79 -7.05 32.19
C GLY A 464 25.30 -7.21 31.91
N LYS A 465 26.04 -8.03 32.68
CA LYS A 465 27.48 -8.27 32.46
C LYS A 465 27.85 -9.74 32.24
N GLY A 466 26.86 -10.61 32.05
CA GLY A 466 27.06 -12.04 31.84
C GLY A 466 27.35 -12.79 33.15
N ILE A 467 28.14 -13.86 33.07
CA ILE A 467 28.45 -14.74 34.21
C ILE A 467 29.78 -14.30 34.84
N SER A 468 29.77 -14.03 36.15
CA SER A 468 30.97 -13.77 36.95
C SER A 468 31.50 -15.07 37.52
N ILE A 469 32.77 -15.38 37.29
CA ILE A 469 33.39 -16.65 37.70
C ILE A 469 34.21 -16.42 38.97
N HIS A 470 33.85 -17.14 40.02
CA HIS A 470 34.51 -17.10 41.32
C HIS A 470 35.15 -18.46 41.64
N ASN A 471 36.10 -18.49 42.55
CA ASN A 471 36.54 -19.74 43.18
C ASN A 471 35.40 -20.22 44.09
N LYS A 472 35.17 -21.54 44.17
CA LYS A 472 34.11 -22.16 44.98
C LYS A 472 34.17 -21.76 46.46
N ASN A 473 35.37 -21.46 46.98
CA ASN A 473 35.59 -21.04 48.37
C ASN A 473 35.68 -19.51 48.54
N CYS A 474 35.11 -18.71 47.63
CA CYS A 474 35.16 -17.26 47.73
C CYS A 474 34.13 -16.72 48.73
N ASP A 475 34.58 -15.95 49.72
CA ASP A 475 33.73 -15.32 50.75
C ASP A 475 32.66 -14.36 50.18
N ASN A 476 32.82 -13.87 48.94
CA ASN A 476 31.82 -13.03 48.28
C ASN A 476 30.71 -13.83 47.58
N VAL A 477 30.76 -15.16 47.64
CA VAL A 477 29.79 -16.07 47.02
C VAL A 477 29.06 -16.94 48.04
N LEU A 478 29.64 -17.08 49.25
CA LEU A 478 29.03 -17.75 50.39
C LEU A 478 27.89 -16.93 51.02
#